data_AF-A0A258B5L3-F1
#
_entry.id   AF-A0A258B5L3-F1
#
_cell.length_a   1.000
_cell.length_b   1.000
_cell.length_c   1.000
_cell.angle_alpha   90.00
_cell.angle_beta   90.00
_cell.angle_gamma   90.00
#
_symmetry.space_group_name_H-M   'P 1'
#
loop_
_entity.id
_entity.type
_entity.pdbx_description
1 polymer ?
#
loop_
_entity_poly.entity_id
_entity_poly.type
_entity_poly.pdbx_seq_one_letter_code
_entity_poly.pdbx_strand_id
1 'polypeptide(L)'
;KDSLSMATAWQEGNQAKKVVSPVSLIISAFAAVQDVRKTTTPLLKLKDESGAALETELILIDLGRGKNRMAGSILAQVLNQSGKLAPNLDHPEDLKALANAIIELRKADQLLAYHDRSDGGLFACIAEMAFASHCGVSINVDMIAVDVGQEADWGDAKNWAQQVSGLRHEQTMRALFNEELGAVIQIRKSDRDAVFAVLRKLNLSAYSHVIAKPNTNGRIEIWRDAKNIFAEPREVLQKMWTNTSYQIARLRDNPDCADSEFALLDNIADTGMSPKLTFDIAEDISTPFINKNSAPKVAILREQGVNSHVEMAYAMNWAGFDAYDVHMSDLLSGKSKLD
;
A
#
# COMPACT_ATOMS: atom_id res chain seq x y z
N LYS A 1 -19.33 -8.64 17.48
CA LYS A 1 -18.79 -9.93 17.95
C LYS A 1 -17.68 -9.61 18.93
N ASP A 2 -17.68 -10.24 20.09
CA ASP A 2 -16.68 -10.07 21.14
C ASP A 2 -16.05 -11.41 21.53
N SER A 3 -14.83 -11.36 22.05
CA SER A 3 -14.11 -12.48 22.65
C SER A 3 -13.49 -11.98 23.95
N LEU A 4 -14.11 -12.31 25.09
CA LEU A 4 -13.82 -11.68 26.38
C LEU A 4 -12.77 -12.41 27.24
N SER A 5 -12.30 -13.59 26.80
CA SER A 5 -11.37 -14.43 27.56
C SER A 5 -10.05 -14.66 26.82
N MET A 6 -9.41 -13.59 26.34
CA MET A 6 -8.15 -13.63 25.59
C MET A 6 -6.93 -13.72 26.52
N ALA A 7 -6.82 -14.82 27.27
CA ALA A 7 -5.66 -15.13 28.10
C ALA A 7 -5.43 -16.64 28.17
N THR A 8 -4.16 -17.03 28.23
CA THR A 8 -3.74 -18.44 28.36
C THR A 8 -2.82 -18.57 29.57
N ALA A 9 -3.10 -19.54 30.44
CA ALA A 9 -2.27 -19.85 31.60
C ALA A 9 -1.84 -21.32 31.57
N TRP A 10 -0.60 -21.61 31.96
CA TRP A 10 -0.04 -22.96 32.01
C TRP A 10 1.04 -23.09 33.08
N GLN A 11 1.50 -24.32 33.34
CA GLN A 11 2.65 -24.61 34.20
C GLN A 11 3.86 -24.97 33.35
N GLU A 12 5.01 -24.38 33.67
CA GLU A 12 6.28 -24.72 33.06
C GLU A 12 7.27 -25.11 34.16
N GLY A 13 7.47 -26.41 34.33
CA GLY A 13 8.13 -26.96 35.51
C GLY A 13 7.37 -26.59 36.79
N ASN A 14 8.05 -25.90 37.71
CA ASN A 14 7.47 -25.41 38.97
C ASN A 14 6.98 -23.95 38.89
N GLN A 15 6.91 -23.34 37.70
CA GLN A 15 6.50 -21.95 37.52
C GLN A 15 5.15 -21.85 36.80
N ALA A 16 4.22 -21.12 37.43
CA ALA A 16 2.98 -20.71 36.78
C ALA A 16 3.26 -19.58 35.78
N LYS A 17 2.87 -19.76 34.52
CA LYS A 17 2.97 -18.75 33.47
C LYS A 17 1.59 -18.32 32.99
N LYS A 18 1.48 -17.06 32.56
CA LYS A 18 0.27 -16.48 31.99
C LYS A 18 0.64 -15.49 30.90
N VAL A 19 -0.02 -15.61 29.76
CA VAL A 19 0.03 -14.63 28.66
C VAL A 19 -1.36 -14.05 28.50
N VAL A 20 -1.43 -12.72 28.41
CA VAL A 20 -2.67 -11.96 28.29
C VAL A 20 -2.57 -11.12 27.04
N SER A 21 -3.57 -11.21 26.15
CA SER A 21 -3.65 -10.35 24.98
C SER A 21 -3.96 -8.92 25.41
N PRO A 22 -3.40 -7.89 24.74
CA PRO A 22 -3.90 -6.53 24.84
C PRO A 22 -5.38 -6.46 24.45
N VAL A 23 -6.04 -5.34 24.78
CA VAL A 23 -7.36 -5.04 24.22
C VAL A 23 -7.20 -4.87 22.71
N SER A 24 -7.71 -5.83 21.93
CA SER A 24 -7.60 -5.87 20.48
C SER A 24 -8.91 -5.48 19.83
N LEU A 25 -8.98 -4.24 19.31
CA LEU A 25 -10.08 -3.77 18.49
C LEU A 25 -9.73 -3.94 17.01
N ILE A 26 -10.57 -4.67 16.27
CA ILE A 26 -10.44 -4.80 14.81
C ILE A 26 -11.64 -4.10 14.18
N ILE A 27 -11.37 -3.05 13.41
CA ILE A 27 -12.39 -2.30 12.67
C ILE A 27 -12.36 -2.73 11.21
N SER A 28 -13.54 -3.08 10.67
CA SER A 28 -13.74 -3.33 9.24
C SER A 28 -14.68 -2.28 8.69
N ALA A 29 -14.24 -1.55 7.67
CA ALA A 29 -15.03 -0.52 6.99
C ALA A 29 -15.58 -1.04 5.66
N PHE A 30 -16.84 -0.73 5.38
CA PHE A 30 -17.52 -1.10 4.14
C PHE A 30 -18.15 0.14 3.52
N ALA A 31 -17.94 0.35 2.22
CA ALA A 31 -18.51 1.47 1.48
C ALA A 31 -18.87 1.05 0.06
N ALA A 32 -19.95 1.62 -0.48
CA ALA A 32 -20.28 1.46 -1.89
C ALA A 32 -19.27 2.24 -2.74
N VAL A 33 -18.70 1.57 -3.75
CA VAL A 33 -17.73 2.17 -4.68
C VAL A 33 -18.48 2.63 -5.94
N GLN A 34 -18.38 3.92 -6.26
CA GLN A 34 -19.05 4.50 -7.44
C GLN A 34 -18.34 4.15 -8.75
N ASP A 35 -17.01 4.08 -8.74
CA ASP A 35 -16.19 3.71 -9.89
C ASP A 35 -14.93 2.98 -9.42
N VAL A 36 -14.82 1.70 -9.74
CA VAL A 36 -13.70 0.85 -9.33
C VAL A 36 -12.41 1.20 -10.07
N ARG A 37 -12.50 1.81 -11.27
CA ARG A 37 -11.35 2.11 -12.13
C ARG A 37 -10.45 3.21 -11.57
N LYS A 38 -11.01 4.08 -10.72
CA LYS A 38 -10.26 5.17 -10.07
C LYS A 38 -9.57 4.73 -8.77
N THR A 39 -9.56 3.44 -8.46
CA THR A 39 -8.86 2.92 -7.27
C THR A 39 -7.36 3.16 -7.39
N THR A 40 -6.79 3.79 -6.39
CA THR A 40 -5.35 4.07 -6.29
C THR A 40 -4.67 3.03 -5.43
N THR A 41 -3.45 2.67 -5.77
CA THR A 41 -2.63 1.68 -5.05
C THR A 41 -1.28 2.29 -4.65
N PRO A 42 -0.44 1.57 -3.90
CA PRO A 42 0.94 1.98 -3.63
C PRO A 42 1.87 1.99 -4.86
N LEU A 43 1.38 1.59 -6.04
CA LEU A 43 2.16 1.53 -7.28
C LEU A 43 2.45 2.94 -7.82
N LEU A 44 3.68 3.40 -7.60
CA LEU A 44 4.23 4.64 -8.12
C LEU A 44 4.27 4.63 -9.65
N LYS A 45 3.72 5.70 -10.23
CA LYS A 45 3.76 5.95 -11.67
C LYS A 45 5.06 6.65 -12.04
N LEU A 46 5.91 5.94 -12.78
CA LEU A 46 7.24 6.44 -13.21
C LEU A 46 7.24 7.00 -14.63
N LYS A 47 6.29 6.57 -15.44
CA LYS A 47 6.17 6.92 -16.86
C LYS A 47 4.76 7.40 -17.18
N ASP A 48 4.65 8.27 -18.18
CA ASP A 48 3.37 8.62 -18.76
C ASP A 48 2.86 7.56 -19.74
N GLU A 49 1.72 7.82 -20.38
CA GLU A 49 1.09 6.91 -21.35
C GLU A 49 1.93 6.72 -22.63
N SER A 50 2.80 7.67 -22.95
CA SER A 50 3.74 7.57 -24.08
C SER A 50 5.02 6.79 -23.74
N GLY A 51 5.21 6.47 -22.45
CA GLY A 51 6.40 5.81 -21.93
C GLY A 51 7.54 6.76 -21.55
N ALA A 52 7.33 8.08 -21.62
CA ALA A 52 8.30 9.07 -21.19
C ALA A 52 8.34 9.18 -19.67
N ALA A 53 9.49 9.59 -19.11
CA ALA A 53 9.67 9.73 -17.67
C ALA A 53 8.75 10.83 -17.11
N LEU A 54 8.05 10.51 -16.03
CA LEU A 54 7.09 11.42 -15.39
C LEU A 54 7.73 12.11 -14.17
N GLU A 55 7.77 13.45 -14.20
CA GLU A 55 8.20 14.25 -13.03
C GLU A 55 7.12 14.18 -11.94
N THR A 56 7.41 13.46 -10.86
CA THR A 56 6.48 13.25 -9.74
C THR A 56 7.13 13.56 -8.39
N GLU A 57 6.28 13.86 -7.41
CA GLU A 57 6.66 14.13 -6.03
C GLU A 57 5.75 13.33 -5.09
N LEU A 58 6.28 12.95 -3.93
CA LEU A 58 5.56 12.30 -2.85
C LEU A 58 5.28 13.31 -1.73
N ILE A 59 4.01 13.42 -1.34
CA ILE A 59 3.56 14.27 -0.25
C ILE A 59 3.11 13.39 0.91
N LEU A 60 3.70 13.60 2.09
CA LEU A 60 3.16 13.09 3.34
C LEU A 60 2.06 14.04 3.82
N ILE A 61 0.90 13.50 4.18
CA ILE A 61 -0.15 14.18 4.94
C ILE A 61 -0.10 13.62 6.36
N ASP A 62 0.47 14.38 7.30
CA ASP A 62 0.75 13.94 8.67
C ASP A 62 -0.36 14.34 9.66
N LEU A 63 -1.28 13.42 9.96
CA LEU A 63 -2.34 13.70 10.95
C LEU A 63 -1.82 13.67 12.40
N GLY A 64 -0.58 13.24 12.62
CA GLY A 64 0.13 13.37 13.89
C GLY A 64 0.57 14.81 14.20
N ARG A 65 0.52 15.71 13.21
CA ARG A 65 0.92 17.13 13.31
C ARG A 65 2.30 17.30 13.96
N GLY A 66 3.28 16.48 13.57
CA GLY A 66 4.65 16.51 14.06
C GLY A 66 4.88 15.95 15.47
N LYS A 67 3.86 15.38 16.14
CA LYS A 67 4.03 14.80 17.50
C LYS A 67 4.97 13.61 17.53
N ASN A 68 5.02 12.85 16.43
CA ASN A 68 5.91 11.71 16.23
C ASN A 68 5.96 10.77 17.46
N ARG A 69 4.79 10.32 17.93
CA ARG A 69 4.66 9.42 19.10
C ARG A 69 5.09 8.00 18.73
N MET A 70 5.83 7.36 19.63
CA MET A 70 6.53 6.09 19.36
C MET A 70 6.07 4.91 20.22
N ALA A 71 5.28 5.13 21.27
CA ALA A 71 4.88 4.02 22.12
C ALA A 71 3.96 3.07 21.36
N GLY A 72 4.23 1.77 21.48
CA GLY A 72 3.49 0.73 20.77
C GLY A 72 3.87 0.54 19.30
N SER A 73 4.81 1.32 18.75
CA SER A 73 5.24 1.12 17.36
C SER A 73 6.06 -0.14 17.17
N ILE A 74 6.13 -0.66 15.95
CA ILE A 74 6.93 -1.84 15.63
C ILE A 74 8.42 -1.61 15.94
N LEU A 75 8.93 -0.38 15.75
CA LEU A 75 10.31 -0.04 16.13
C LEU A 75 10.51 -0.16 17.65
N ALA A 76 9.57 0.35 18.44
CA ALA A 76 9.63 0.21 19.90
C ALA A 76 9.56 -1.27 20.30
N GLN A 77 8.70 -2.06 19.66
CA GLN A 77 8.55 -3.48 19.91
C GLN A 77 9.84 -4.27 19.62
N VAL A 78 10.48 -4.07 18.46
CA VAL A 78 11.73 -4.80 18.12
C VAL A 78 12.92 -4.39 18.99
N LEU A 79 12.89 -3.18 19.55
CA LEU A 79 13.88 -2.70 20.53
C LEU A 79 13.54 -3.11 21.98
N ASN A 80 12.47 -3.88 22.21
CA ASN A 80 11.96 -4.24 23.53
C ASN A 80 11.68 -3.01 24.42
N GLN A 81 11.14 -1.95 23.82
CA GLN A 81 10.74 -0.72 24.50
C GLN A 81 9.22 -0.54 24.44
N SER A 82 8.62 -0.11 25.54
CA SER A 82 7.18 0.18 25.57
C SER A 82 6.83 1.61 25.15
N GLY A 83 7.78 2.55 25.25
CA GLY A 83 7.55 3.98 25.04
C GLY A 83 6.68 4.62 26.13
N LYS A 84 6.32 5.89 25.94
CA LYS A 84 5.47 6.66 26.89
C LYS A 84 4.13 7.09 26.30
N LEU A 85 4.14 7.64 25.09
CA LEU A 85 2.96 8.18 24.41
C LEU A 85 2.78 7.45 23.08
N ALA A 86 1.59 6.88 22.87
CA ALA A 86 1.22 6.19 21.64
C ALA A 86 0.53 7.16 20.68
N PRO A 87 0.65 6.94 19.35
CA PRO A 87 -0.17 7.61 18.35
C PRO A 87 -1.66 7.68 18.72
N ASN A 88 -2.30 8.80 18.43
CA ASN A 88 -3.72 9.00 18.70
C ASN A 88 -4.33 10.05 17.77
N LEU A 89 -5.64 9.97 17.55
CA LEU A 89 -6.39 10.95 16.76
C LEU A 89 -6.83 12.12 17.64
N ASP A 90 -5.97 13.11 17.78
CA ASP A 90 -6.26 14.29 18.62
C ASP A 90 -7.29 15.24 17.97
N HIS A 91 -7.39 15.20 16.63
CA HIS A 91 -8.27 16.04 15.82
C HIS A 91 -9.09 15.15 14.86
N PRO A 92 -10.24 14.60 15.31
CA PRO A 92 -11.03 13.66 14.51
C PRO A 92 -11.51 14.23 13.16
N GLU A 93 -11.68 15.54 13.06
CA GLU A 93 -12.01 16.25 11.83
C GLU A 93 -10.95 16.07 10.74
N ASP A 94 -9.68 15.91 11.10
CA ASP A 94 -8.58 15.74 10.15
C ASP A 94 -8.68 14.42 9.40
N LEU A 95 -9.19 13.36 10.04
CA LEU A 95 -9.42 12.07 9.37
C LEU A 95 -10.52 12.19 8.31
N LYS A 96 -11.58 12.94 8.61
CA LYS A 96 -12.64 13.25 7.64
C LYS A 96 -12.12 14.13 6.51
N ALA A 97 -11.27 15.12 6.84
CA ALA A 97 -10.63 15.98 5.87
C ALA A 97 -9.71 15.19 4.93
N LEU A 98 -8.91 14.26 5.45
CA LEU A 98 -8.06 13.37 4.66
C LEU A 98 -8.91 12.56 3.67
N ALA A 99 -9.96 11.89 4.13
CA ALA A 99 -10.86 11.14 3.25
C ALA A 99 -11.45 12.01 2.13
N ASN A 100 -11.91 13.22 2.46
CA ASN A 100 -12.43 14.17 1.48
C ASN A 100 -11.35 14.62 0.48
N ALA A 101 -10.12 14.88 0.94
CA ALA A 101 -9.00 15.27 0.09
C ALA A 101 -8.68 14.17 -0.92
N ILE A 102 -8.55 12.92 -0.47
CA ILE A 102 -8.28 11.78 -1.35
C ILE A 102 -9.39 11.59 -2.38
N ILE A 103 -10.67 11.74 -1.98
CA ILE A 103 -11.80 11.66 -2.91
C ILE A 103 -11.76 12.81 -3.94
N GLU A 104 -11.49 14.05 -3.53
CA GLU A 104 -11.43 15.22 -4.43
C GLU A 104 -10.27 15.09 -5.42
N LEU A 105 -9.07 14.75 -4.95
CA LEU A 105 -7.86 14.56 -5.77
C LEU A 105 -8.00 13.39 -6.76
N ARG A 106 -8.60 12.28 -6.32
CA ARG A 106 -8.89 11.12 -7.18
C ARG A 106 -9.92 11.47 -8.27
N LYS A 107 -10.97 12.23 -7.93
CA LYS A 107 -11.97 12.68 -8.91
C LYS A 107 -11.34 13.56 -9.98
N ALA A 108 -10.40 14.41 -9.60
CA ALA A 108 -9.65 15.31 -10.48
C ALA A 108 -8.47 14.64 -11.21
N ASP A 109 -8.26 13.32 -11.05
CA ASP A 109 -7.15 12.56 -11.65
C ASP A 109 -5.75 13.13 -11.29
N GLN A 110 -5.62 13.76 -10.12
CA GLN A 110 -4.39 14.35 -9.59
C GLN A 110 -3.59 13.40 -8.69
N LEU A 111 -4.21 12.28 -8.29
CA LEU A 111 -3.61 11.27 -7.43
C LEU A 111 -3.09 10.11 -8.27
N LEU A 112 -1.77 9.91 -8.30
CA LEU A 112 -1.12 8.85 -9.09
C LEU A 112 -0.97 7.55 -8.31
N ALA A 113 -0.60 7.65 -7.03
CA ALA A 113 -0.43 6.54 -6.11
C ALA A 113 -0.81 6.99 -4.70
N TYR A 114 -1.20 6.05 -3.86
CA TYR A 114 -1.61 6.29 -2.47
C TYR A 114 -1.18 5.12 -1.61
N HIS A 115 -0.59 5.40 -0.46
CA HIS A 115 -0.38 4.42 0.60
C HIS A 115 -0.51 5.08 1.96
N ASP A 116 -1.19 4.45 2.91
CA ASP A 116 -1.34 4.98 4.26
C ASP A 116 -0.12 4.70 5.14
N ARG A 117 0.01 5.47 6.23
CA ARG A 117 1.02 5.23 7.25
C ARG A 117 0.41 4.41 8.39
N SER A 118 1.00 3.25 8.65
CA SER A 118 0.59 2.28 9.65
C SER A 118 1.82 1.67 10.35
N ASP A 119 1.83 0.37 10.62
CA ASP A 119 2.96 -0.37 11.19
C ASP A 119 4.26 -0.10 10.42
N GLY A 120 5.34 0.23 11.15
CA GLY A 120 6.63 0.59 10.54
C GLY A 120 6.73 2.05 10.06
N GLY A 121 5.65 2.81 10.19
CA GLY A 121 5.62 4.25 9.97
C GLY A 121 5.85 4.66 8.53
N LEU A 122 6.39 5.87 8.36
CA LEU A 122 6.66 6.45 7.04
C LEU A 122 7.67 5.61 6.24
N PHE A 123 8.67 5.03 6.91
CA PHE A 123 9.69 4.24 6.23
C PHE A 123 9.09 3.00 5.57
N ALA A 124 8.27 2.22 6.30
CA ALA A 124 7.60 1.06 5.73
C ALA A 124 6.65 1.46 4.59
N CYS A 125 5.85 2.51 4.78
CA CYS A 125 4.95 3.06 3.76
C CYS A 125 5.70 3.34 2.44
N ILE A 126 6.81 4.10 2.49
CA ILE A 126 7.57 4.43 1.27
C ILE A 126 8.29 3.21 0.70
N ALA A 127 8.82 2.33 1.56
CA ALA A 127 9.47 1.11 1.12
C ALA A 127 8.50 0.20 0.36
N GLU A 128 7.28 0.03 0.85
CA GLU A 128 6.24 -0.76 0.18
C GLU A 128 5.79 -0.14 -1.14
N MET A 129 5.68 1.20 -1.23
CA MET A 129 5.47 1.88 -2.50
C MET A 129 6.63 1.62 -3.49
N ALA A 130 7.87 1.65 -3.01
CA ALA A 130 9.06 1.35 -3.82
C ALA A 130 9.09 -0.11 -4.28
N PHE A 131 8.68 -1.05 -3.42
CA PHE A 131 8.58 -2.48 -3.74
C PHE A 131 7.52 -2.75 -4.79
N ALA A 132 6.31 -2.19 -4.62
CA ALA A 132 5.22 -2.32 -5.57
C ALA A 132 5.60 -1.83 -6.97
N SER A 133 6.49 -0.82 -7.04
CA SER A 133 6.84 -0.10 -8.26
C SER A 133 8.19 -0.47 -8.85
N HIS A 134 8.92 -1.37 -8.18
CA HIS A 134 10.26 -1.79 -8.54
C HIS A 134 11.22 -0.61 -8.82
N CYS A 135 11.19 0.42 -7.98
CA CYS A 135 12.03 1.61 -8.14
C CYS A 135 12.73 2.02 -6.84
N GLY A 136 13.78 2.83 -6.95
CA GLY A 136 14.35 3.52 -5.80
C GLY A 136 13.56 4.79 -5.45
N VAL A 137 13.70 5.26 -4.21
CA VAL A 137 13.05 6.47 -3.72
C VAL A 137 14.04 7.25 -2.85
N SER A 138 14.16 8.56 -3.08
CA SER A 138 14.95 9.45 -2.24
C SER A 138 14.02 10.24 -1.32
N ILE A 139 14.14 10.01 -0.01
CA ILE A 139 13.35 10.63 1.05
C ILE A 139 14.16 11.78 1.65
N ASN A 140 13.57 12.96 1.79
CA ASN A 140 14.11 14.08 2.56
C ASN A 140 13.28 14.24 3.84
N VAL A 141 13.95 14.16 4.99
CA VAL A 141 13.30 14.24 6.31
C VAL A 141 13.36 15.64 6.94
N ASP A 142 13.96 16.63 6.29
CA ASP A 142 14.23 17.96 6.86
C ASP A 142 12.94 18.65 7.33
N MET A 143 11.84 18.48 6.58
CA MET A 143 10.55 19.10 6.89
C MET A 143 9.77 18.38 7.99
N ILE A 144 10.14 17.14 8.34
CA ILE A 144 9.35 16.26 9.22
C ILE A 144 10.13 15.81 10.47
N ALA A 145 11.44 16.02 10.49
CA ALA A 145 12.34 15.78 11.63
C ALA A 145 12.63 17.08 12.40
N VAL A 146 11.61 17.91 12.59
CA VAL A 146 11.67 19.18 13.33
C VAL A 146 10.83 19.05 14.60
N ASP A 147 11.34 19.56 15.73
CA ASP A 147 10.54 19.61 16.95
C ASP A 147 9.49 20.73 16.88
N VAL A 148 8.25 20.39 17.21
CA VAL A 148 7.16 21.36 17.36
C VAL A 148 7.44 22.22 18.59
N GLY A 149 8.02 23.41 18.39
CA GLY A 149 8.23 24.41 19.44
C GLY A 149 9.68 24.80 19.74
N GLN A 150 10.67 24.37 18.95
CA GLN A 150 12.02 24.93 19.03
C GLN A 150 12.20 26.06 18.00
N GLU A 151 12.54 27.26 18.51
CA GLU A 151 12.96 28.40 17.70
C GLU A 151 14.18 28.03 16.84
N ALA A 152 14.43 28.80 15.78
CA ALA A 152 15.68 28.66 15.02
C ALA A 152 16.88 28.87 15.98
N ASP A 153 17.59 27.79 16.28
CA ASP A 153 18.74 27.79 17.20
C ASP A 153 19.88 28.65 16.65
N TRP A 154 19.91 29.93 17.03
CA TRP A 154 21.04 30.84 16.79
C TRP A 154 22.04 30.69 17.95
N GLY A 155 22.95 29.71 17.85
CA GLY A 155 23.98 29.43 18.88
C GLY A 155 25.33 29.00 18.31
N ASP A 156 26.41 29.45 18.97
CA ASP A 156 27.80 29.44 18.50
C ASP A 156 28.41 28.03 18.26
N ALA A 157 29.12 27.87 17.15
CA ALA A 157 29.20 26.63 16.36
C ALA A 157 30.26 25.58 16.77
N LYS A 158 30.93 25.70 17.92
CA LYS A 158 32.21 24.97 18.13
C LYS A 158 32.17 23.63 18.89
N ASN A 159 31.09 23.29 19.62
CA ASN A 159 30.94 21.96 20.29
C ASN A 159 29.56 21.30 20.07
N TRP A 160 28.69 21.95 19.30
CA TRP A 160 27.29 21.55 19.09
C TRP A 160 27.12 20.24 18.32
N ALA A 161 27.97 20.00 17.32
CA ALA A 161 27.83 18.87 16.40
C ALA A 161 27.89 17.49 17.10
N GLN A 162 28.68 17.34 18.16
CA GLN A 162 28.74 16.09 18.92
C GLN A 162 27.61 15.98 19.96
N GLN A 163 27.24 17.07 20.64
CA GLN A 163 26.21 17.05 21.69
C GLN A 163 24.78 16.92 21.15
N VAL A 164 24.52 17.36 19.91
CA VAL A 164 23.17 17.35 19.30
C VAL A 164 22.99 16.20 18.30
N SER A 165 24.05 15.41 18.04
CA SER A 165 23.99 14.27 17.12
C SER A 165 23.00 13.17 17.57
N GLY A 166 22.96 12.87 18.87
CA GLY A 166 22.05 11.88 19.44
C GLY A 166 20.57 12.31 19.33
N LEU A 167 20.27 13.56 19.68
CA LEU A 167 18.93 14.14 19.56
C LEU A 167 18.48 14.19 18.10
N ARG A 168 19.37 14.59 17.19
CA ARG A 168 19.09 14.57 15.75
C ARG A 168 18.77 13.16 15.27
N HIS A 169 19.59 12.17 15.62
CA HIS A 169 19.33 10.79 15.24
C HIS A 169 17.96 10.33 15.76
N GLU A 170 17.62 10.62 17.02
CA GLU A 170 16.31 10.32 17.59
C GLU A 170 15.18 10.98 16.79
N GLN A 171 15.27 12.28 16.47
CA GLN A 171 14.25 12.98 15.67
C GLN A 171 14.05 12.34 14.28
N THR A 172 15.13 11.93 13.62
CA THR A 172 15.04 11.23 12.34
C THR A 172 14.33 9.87 12.50
N MET A 173 14.72 9.10 13.52
CA MET A 173 14.06 7.81 13.80
C MET A 173 12.58 8.01 14.11
N ARG A 174 12.24 9.03 14.90
CA ARG A 174 10.85 9.38 15.22
C ARG A 174 10.07 9.81 13.99
N ALA A 175 10.63 10.64 13.12
CA ALA A 175 9.97 11.07 11.88
C ALA A 175 9.68 9.90 10.92
N LEU A 176 10.57 8.91 10.88
CA LEU A 176 10.46 7.74 9.99
C LEU A 176 9.57 6.63 10.54
N PHE A 177 9.61 6.36 11.84
CA PHE A 177 9.04 5.15 12.45
C PHE A 177 7.88 5.41 13.42
N ASN A 178 7.43 6.65 13.55
CA ASN A 178 6.15 6.89 14.22
C ASN A 178 5.01 6.33 13.39
N GLU A 179 3.99 5.82 14.09
CA GLU A 179 2.81 5.21 13.48
C GLU A 179 1.59 6.12 13.69
N GLU A 180 1.82 7.43 13.62
CA GLU A 180 0.73 8.40 13.58
C GLU A 180 -0.11 8.21 12.31
N LEU A 181 -1.40 8.52 12.38
CA LEU A 181 -2.26 8.46 11.21
C LEU A 181 -1.76 9.41 10.12
N GLY A 182 -1.97 9.03 8.87
CA GLY A 182 -1.52 9.80 7.72
C GLY A 182 -1.44 8.95 6.47
N ALA A 183 -1.02 9.58 5.38
CA ALA A 183 -0.81 8.90 4.12
C ALA A 183 0.26 9.59 3.28
N VAL A 184 0.88 8.83 2.40
CA VAL A 184 1.75 9.31 1.33
C VAL A 184 0.99 9.26 0.01
N ILE A 185 0.95 10.39 -0.69
CA ILE A 185 0.36 10.50 -2.02
C ILE A 185 1.44 10.81 -3.05
N GLN A 186 1.36 10.17 -4.21
CA GLN A 186 2.15 10.56 -5.37
C GLN A 186 1.33 11.48 -6.26
N ILE A 187 1.93 12.59 -6.67
CA ILE A 187 1.34 13.56 -7.59
C ILE A 187 2.29 13.88 -8.73
N ARG A 188 1.77 14.44 -9.82
CA ARG A 188 2.61 15.13 -10.81
C ARG A 188 3.16 16.41 -10.19
N LYS A 189 4.43 16.70 -10.47
CA LYS A 189 5.07 17.94 -10.01
C LYS A 189 4.36 19.20 -10.51
N SER A 190 3.79 19.16 -11.72
CA SER A 190 2.99 20.23 -12.31
C SER A 190 1.71 20.55 -11.51
N ASP A 191 1.19 19.57 -10.76
CA ASP A 191 -0.10 19.68 -10.09
C ASP A 191 0.05 20.07 -8.62
N ARG A 192 1.30 20.25 -8.14
CA ARG A 192 1.61 20.53 -6.75
C ARG A 192 0.79 21.67 -6.16
N ASP A 193 0.73 22.80 -6.86
CA ASP A 193 0.04 23.99 -6.34
C ASP A 193 -1.47 23.76 -6.25
N ALA A 194 -2.06 23.03 -7.20
CA ALA A 194 -3.47 22.66 -7.20
C ALA A 194 -3.78 21.66 -6.07
N VAL A 195 -2.92 20.66 -5.86
CA VAL A 195 -3.04 19.67 -4.78
C VAL A 195 -2.96 20.37 -3.42
N PHE A 196 -1.97 21.25 -3.22
CA PHE A 196 -1.86 22.02 -1.97
C PHE A 196 -3.01 23.00 -1.76
N ALA A 197 -3.65 23.50 -2.82
CA ALA A 197 -4.88 24.29 -2.70
C ALA A 197 -6.05 23.45 -2.14
N VAL A 198 -6.21 22.21 -2.58
CA VAL A 198 -7.21 21.27 -2.03
C VAL A 198 -6.89 20.95 -0.57
N LEU A 199 -5.63 20.64 -0.25
CA LEU A 199 -5.21 20.38 1.14
C LEU A 199 -5.43 21.61 2.03
N ARG A 200 -5.18 22.82 1.54
CA ARG A 200 -5.41 24.07 2.28
C ARG A 200 -6.89 24.32 2.55
N LYS A 201 -7.75 24.12 1.54
CA LYS A 201 -9.22 24.21 1.67
C LYS A 201 -9.77 23.27 2.75
N LEU A 202 -9.09 22.15 2.97
CA LEU A 202 -9.45 21.13 3.98
C LEU A 202 -8.63 21.23 5.26
N ASN A 203 -7.85 22.31 5.47
CA ASN A 203 -6.99 22.55 6.63
C ASN A 203 -5.87 21.52 6.86
N LEU A 204 -5.50 20.75 5.83
CA LEU A 204 -4.43 19.74 5.88
C LEU A 204 -3.06 20.29 5.49
N SER A 205 -3.00 21.44 4.80
CA SER A 205 -1.76 21.92 4.18
C SER A 205 -0.62 22.21 5.15
N ALA A 206 -0.92 22.57 6.40
CA ALA A 206 0.09 22.96 7.40
C ALA A 206 0.97 21.79 7.87
N TYR A 207 0.48 20.56 7.73
CA TYR A 207 1.16 19.32 8.09
C TYR A 207 1.24 18.37 6.88
N SER A 208 1.24 18.96 5.69
CA SER A 208 1.49 18.25 4.44
C SER A 208 2.82 18.69 3.87
N HIS A 209 3.71 17.74 3.57
CA HIS A 209 5.09 18.04 3.18
C HIS A 209 5.49 17.22 1.96
N VAL A 210 6.15 17.86 0.99
CA VAL A 210 6.86 17.13 -0.07
C VAL A 210 8.09 16.50 0.57
N ILE A 211 8.10 15.17 0.65
CA ILE A 211 9.07 14.40 1.44
C ILE A 211 9.91 13.46 0.60
N ALA A 212 9.49 13.11 -0.62
CA ALA A 212 10.25 12.16 -1.41
C ALA A 212 9.97 12.28 -2.91
N LYS A 213 10.81 11.63 -3.70
CA LYS A 213 10.59 11.41 -5.13
C LYS A 213 11.19 10.07 -5.56
N PRO A 214 10.63 9.40 -6.58
CA PRO A 214 11.31 8.27 -7.21
C PRO A 214 12.69 8.68 -7.74
N ASN A 215 13.65 7.75 -7.70
CA ASN A 215 14.99 7.93 -8.25
C ASN A 215 15.32 6.81 -9.26
N THR A 216 16.45 6.95 -9.94
CA THR A 216 16.89 6.03 -11.01
C THR A 216 18.07 5.14 -10.60
N ASN A 217 18.52 5.21 -9.35
CA ASN A 217 19.68 4.45 -8.87
C ASN A 217 19.31 3.15 -8.15
N GLY A 218 18.01 2.86 -8.02
CA GLY A 218 17.49 1.62 -7.44
C GLY A 218 17.63 1.53 -5.91
N ARG A 219 17.99 2.62 -5.23
CA ARG A 219 18.15 2.64 -3.77
C ARG A 219 17.00 3.35 -3.09
N ILE A 220 16.66 2.89 -1.90
CA ILE A 220 15.86 3.65 -0.95
C ILE A 220 16.85 4.48 -0.12
N GLU A 221 16.74 5.80 -0.21
CA GLU A 221 17.68 6.73 0.39
C GLU A 221 16.98 7.68 1.37
N ILE A 222 17.69 8.08 2.41
CA ILE A 222 17.24 9.06 3.39
C ILE A 222 18.26 10.18 3.43
N TRP A 223 17.77 11.38 3.19
CA TRP A 223 18.52 12.62 3.12
C TRP A 223 18.11 13.55 4.26
N ARG A 224 19.11 14.13 4.91
CA ARG A 224 18.94 15.19 5.90
C ARG A 224 20.06 16.21 5.76
N ASP A 225 19.75 17.50 5.78
CA ASP A 225 20.72 18.60 5.61
C ASP A 225 21.59 18.42 4.36
N ALA A 226 20.97 18.01 3.24
CA ALA A 226 21.64 17.65 1.98
C ALA A 226 22.69 16.51 2.07
N LYS A 227 22.71 15.75 3.17
CA LYS A 227 23.54 14.56 3.37
C LYS A 227 22.72 13.29 3.27
N ASN A 228 23.20 12.32 2.50
CA ASN A 228 22.65 10.97 2.49
C ASN A 228 23.10 10.24 3.76
N ILE A 229 22.14 9.93 4.64
CA ILE A 229 22.37 9.31 5.96
C ILE A 229 22.05 7.82 5.98
N PHE A 230 21.32 7.33 4.98
CA PHE A 230 20.99 5.92 4.78
C PHE A 230 20.72 5.68 3.31
N ALA A 231 21.32 4.66 2.73
CA ALA A 231 21.04 4.25 1.36
C ALA A 231 21.20 2.75 1.26
N GLU A 232 20.14 2.03 0.93
CA GLU A 232 20.19 0.58 0.71
C GLU A 232 19.54 0.23 -0.63
N PRO A 233 20.06 -0.79 -1.35
CA PRO A 233 19.39 -1.29 -2.54
C PRO A 233 17.98 -1.78 -2.21
N ARG A 234 17.02 -1.43 -3.06
CA ARG A 234 15.59 -1.76 -2.85
C ARG A 234 15.38 -3.28 -2.73
N GLU A 235 16.09 -4.09 -3.52
CA GLU A 235 16.01 -5.56 -3.51
C GLU A 235 16.44 -6.17 -2.17
N VAL A 236 17.45 -5.58 -1.51
CA VAL A 236 17.91 -6.04 -0.20
C VAL A 236 16.82 -5.82 0.85
N LEU A 237 16.22 -4.63 0.85
CA LEU A 237 15.12 -4.30 1.76
C LEU A 237 13.86 -5.12 1.46
N GLN A 238 13.53 -5.34 0.19
CA GLN A 238 12.39 -6.17 -0.19
C GLN A 238 12.60 -7.62 0.22
N LYS A 239 13.81 -8.18 0.09
CA LYS A 239 14.12 -9.53 0.58
C LYS A 239 13.96 -9.63 2.09
N MET A 240 14.40 -8.63 2.85
CA MET A 240 14.20 -8.59 4.30
C MET A 240 12.71 -8.55 4.66
N TRP A 241 11.92 -7.74 3.96
CA TRP A 241 10.47 -7.61 4.14
C TRP A 241 9.74 -8.93 3.81
N THR A 242 10.08 -9.58 2.70
CA THR A 242 9.45 -10.83 2.23
C THR A 242 9.89 -12.06 3.03
N ASN A 243 11.02 -12.01 3.73
CA ASN A 243 11.64 -13.19 4.36
C ASN A 243 10.68 -13.96 5.29
N THR A 244 9.86 -13.28 6.09
CA THR A 244 8.91 -13.97 6.98
C THR A 244 7.91 -14.82 6.19
N SER A 245 7.31 -14.27 5.14
CA SER A 245 6.38 -15.00 4.26
C SER A 245 7.08 -16.16 3.56
N TYR A 246 8.31 -15.95 3.09
CA TYR A 246 9.15 -16.98 2.49
C TYR A 246 9.40 -18.15 3.46
N GLN A 247 9.81 -17.89 4.71
CA GLN A 247 10.04 -18.95 5.69
C GLN A 247 8.75 -19.72 6.01
N ILE A 248 7.62 -19.04 6.14
CA ILE A 248 6.32 -19.68 6.36
C ILE A 248 5.94 -20.57 5.17
N ALA A 249 6.02 -20.04 3.94
CA ALA A 249 5.72 -20.78 2.72
C ALA A 249 6.62 -22.01 2.58
N ARG A 250 7.93 -21.85 2.82
CA ARG A 250 8.90 -22.95 2.74
C ARG A 250 8.65 -24.07 3.76
N LEU A 251 8.13 -23.74 4.95
CA LEU A 251 7.76 -24.72 5.98
C LEU A 251 6.42 -25.41 5.70
N ARG A 252 5.50 -24.73 5.01
CA ARG A 252 4.12 -25.19 4.76
C ARG A 252 3.95 -25.89 3.42
N ASP A 253 4.60 -25.38 2.38
CA ASP A 253 4.39 -25.71 0.97
C ASP A 253 5.60 -26.51 0.42
N ASN A 254 5.68 -26.65 -0.91
CA ASN A 254 6.88 -27.20 -1.53
C ASN A 254 8.04 -26.18 -1.41
N PRO A 255 9.15 -26.53 -0.73
CA PRO A 255 10.27 -25.62 -0.54
C PRO A 255 10.91 -25.16 -1.85
N ASP A 256 10.94 -25.99 -2.88
CA ASP A 256 11.52 -25.62 -4.18
C ASP A 256 10.71 -24.49 -4.85
N CYS A 257 9.38 -24.49 -4.66
CA CYS A 257 8.53 -23.41 -5.16
C CYS A 257 8.76 -22.10 -4.39
N ALA A 258 8.85 -22.18 -3.06
CA ALA A 258 9.13 -21.02 -2.21
C ALA A 258 10.52 -20.42 -2.47
N ASP A 259 11.53 -21.28 -2.65
CA ASP A 259 12.91 -20.89 -2.97
C ASP A 259 12.96 -20.22 -4.36
N SER A 260 12.24 -20.75 -5.35
CA SER A 260 12.12 -20.15 -6.69
C SER A 260 11.45 -18.78 -6.66
N GLU A 261 10.34 -18.62 -5.94
CA GLU A 261 9.64 -17.33 -5.79
C GLU A 261 10.55 -16.29 -5.11
N PHE A 262 11.23 -16.65 -4.02
CA PHE A 262 12.10 -15.73 -3.30
C PHE A 262 13.34 -15.31 -4.13
N ALA A 263 13.86 -16.19 -4.97
CA ALA A 263 14.97 -15.91 -5.86
C ALA A 263 14.64 -14.89 -6.97
N LEU A 264 13.36 -14.72 -7.32
CA LEU A 264 12.94 -13.69 -8.31
C LEU A 264 13.33 -12.27 -7.87
N LEU A 265 13.42 -12.02 -6.55
CA LEU A 265 13.81 -10.73 -6.00
C LEU A 265 15.27 -10.35 -6.33
N ASP A 266 16.12 -11.32 -6.68
CA ASP A 266 17.49 -11.08 -7.13
C ASP A 266 17.55 -10.58 -8.59
N ASN A 267 16.47 -10.74 -9.37
CA ASN A 267 16.38 -10.25 -10.73
C ASN A 267 15.98 -8.77 -10.78
N ILE A 268 16.95 -7.88 -10.60
CA ILE A 268 16.75 -6.43 -10.66
C ILE A 268 16.21 -5.97 -12.03
N ALA A 269 16.51 -6.72 -13.11
CA ALA A 269 16.07 -6.41 -14.46
C ALA A 269 14.64 -6.89 -14.77
N ASP A 270 13.93 -7.48 -13.80
CA ASP A 270 12.53 -7.85 -13.99
C ASP A 270 11.69 -6.60 -14.33
N THR A 271 10.97 -6.70 -15.44
CA THR A 271 10.08 -5.63 -15.93
C THR A 271 8.63 -5.83 -15.46
N GLY A 272 8.37 -6.90 -14.71
CA GLY A 272 7.05 -7.32 -14.31
C GLY A 272 6.21 -7.81 -15.50
N MET A 273 4.90 -7.84 -15.31
CA MET A 273 3.96 -8.33 -16.32
C MET A 273 3.87 -7.36 -17.51
N SER A 274 4.36 -7.81 -18.68
CA SER A 274 4.38 -7.05 -19.93
C SER A 274 3.69 -7.83 -21.07
N PRO A 275 2.38 -7.61 -21.32
CA PRO A 275 1.67 -8.34 -22.37
C PRO A 275 2.17 -7.96 -23.76
N LYS A 276 2.28 -8.95 -24.66
CA LYS A 276 2.58 -8.76 -26.08
C LYS A 276 1.34 -9.11 -26.91
N LEU A 277 0.72 -8.10 -27.49
CA LEU A 277 -0.50 -8.27 -28.27
C LEU A 277 -0.16 -8.49 -29.74
N THR A 278 -0.76 -9.52 -30.34
CA THR A 278 -0.66 -9.84 -31.79
C THR A 278 -1.94 -9.49 -32.55
N PHE A 279 -2.89 -8.84 -31.88
CA PHE A 279 -4.19 -8.43 -32.39
C PHE A 279 -4.59 -7.10 -31.74
N ASP A 280 -5.58 -6.41 -32.31
CA ASP A 280 -6.14 -5.19 -31.72
C ASP A 280 -7.23 -5.57 -30.70
N ILE A 281 -7.03 -5.18 -29.44
CA ILE A 281 -7.99 -5.42 -28.36
C ILE A 281 -9.25 -4.57 -28.48
N ALA A 282 -9.20 -3.47 -29.25
CA ALA A 282 -10.35 -2.62 -29.52
C ALA A 282 -11.22 -3.16 -30.67
N GLU A 283 -10.71 -4.13 -31.44
CA GLU A 283 -11.46 -4.76 -32.52
C GLU A 283 -12.41 -5.84 -31.98
N ASP A 284 -13.71 -5.54 -31.97
CA ASP A 284 -14.73 -6.55 -31.70
C ASP A 284 -15.13 -7.31 -32.97
N ILE A 285 -14.48 -8.45 -33.20
CA ILE A 285 -14.76 -9.35 -34.33
C ILE A 285 -16.13 -10.04 -34.26
N SER A 286 -16.82 -9.99 -33.11
CA SER A 286 -18.13 -10.63 -32.92
C SER A 286 -19.29 -9.75 -33.40
N THR A 287 -19.07 -8.43 -33.50
CA THR A 287 -20.07 -7.44 -33.93
C THR A 287 -20.84 -7.83 -35.22
N PRO A 288 -20.19 -8.32 -36.31
CA PRO A 288 -20.91 -8.73 -37.52
C PRO A 288 -21.88 -9.91 -37.33
N PHE A 289 -21.66 -10.73 -36.30
CA PHE A 289 -22.53 -11.87 -35.96
C PHE A 289 -23.65 -11.45 -35.03
N ILE A 290 -23.35 -10.60 -34.04
CA ILE A 290 -24.35 -10.03 -33.12
C ILE A 290 -25.40 -9.25 -33.90
N ASN A 291 -24.99 -8.44 -34.89
CA ASN A 291 -25.89 -7.63 -35.71
C ASN A 291 -26.84 -8.46 -36.60
N LYS A 292 -26.55 -9.75 -36.83
CA LYS A 292 -27.46 -10.66 -37.54
C LYS A 292 -28.61 -11.16 -36.66
N ASN A 293 -28.61 -10.78 -35.37
CA ASN A 293 -29.63 -11.13 -34.38
C ASN A 293 -29.86 -12.65 -34.26
N SER A 294 -28.81 -13.44 -34.53
CA SER A 294 -28.77 -14.88 -34.32
C SER A 294 -27.88 -15.16 -33.12
N ALA A 295 -28.47 -15.34 -31.94
CA ALA A 295 -27.74 -15.71 -30.73
C ALA A 295 -27.65 -17.24 -30.62
N PRO A 296 -26.52 -17.87 -30.96
CA PRO A 296 -26.36 -19.31 -30.76
C PRO A 296 -26.47 -19.65 -29.28
N LYS A 297 -27.17 -20.75 -28.98
CA LYS A 297 -27.30 -21.24 -27.61
C LYS A 297 -25.98 -21.86 -27.15
N VAL A 298 -25.60 -21.60 -25.91
CA VAL A 298 -24.49 -22.29 -25.24
C VAL A 298 -24.97 -22.86 -23.91
N ALA A 299 -24.73 -24.15 -23.69
CA ALA A 299 -24.96 -24.80 -22.41
C ALA A 299 -23.77 -24.52 -21.49
N ILE A 300 -23.98 -23.74 -20.44
CA ILE A 300 -23.01 -23.52 -19.37
C ILE A 300 -23.17 -24.66 -18.36
N LEU A 301 -22.38 -25.71 -18.56
CA LEU A 301 -22.43 -26.91 -17.73
C LEU A 301 -21.85 -26.64 -16.35
N ARG A 302 -22.57 -27.09 -15.31
CA ARG A 302 -22.06 -27.07 -13.94
C ARG A 302 -22.51 -28.28 -13.13
N GLU A 303 -21.68 -28.65 -12.16
CA GLU A 303 -21.90 -29.71 -11.18
C GLU A 303 -21.89 -29.14 -9.76
N GLN A 304 -22.27 -29.94 -8.78
CA GLN A 304 -22.11 -29.63 -7.37
C GLN A 304 -20.67 -29.20 -7.05
N GLY A 305 -20.54 -28.02 -6.45
CA GLY A 305 -19.24 -27.42 -6.10
C GLY A 305 -18.68 -26.47 -7.16
N VAL A 306 -19.24 -26.42 -8.38
CA VAL A 306 -18.86 -25.41 -9.38
C VAL A 306 -19.34 -24.03 -8.93
N ASN A 307 -18.41 -23.08 -8.92
CA ASN A 307 -18.62 -21.71 -8.44
C ASN A 307 -18.32 -20.63 -9.49
N SER A 308 -17.93 -21.00 -10.72
CA SER A 308 -17.50 -20.06 -11.77
C SER A 308 -18.39 -20.00 -13.02
N HIS A 309 -19.64 -20.46 -12.89
CA HIS A 309 -20.56 -20.56 -14.02
C HIS A 309 -21.17 -19.22 -14.44
N VAL A 310 -21.26 -18.25 -13.52
CA VAL A 310 -21.89 -16.94 -13.80
C VAL A 310 -21.00 -16.05 -14.66
N GLU A 311 -19.71 -15.95 -14.33
CA GLU A 311 -18.73 -15.20 -15.12
C GLU A 311 -18.48 -15.84 -16.49
N MET A 312 -18.54 -17.18 -16.58
CA MET A 312 -18.49 -17.91 -17.85
C MET A 312 -19.70 -17.57 -18.72
N ALA A 313 -20.91 -17.60 -18.14
CA ALA A 313 -22.13 -17.21 -18.84
C ALA A 313 -22.07 -15.76 -19.31
N TYR A 314 -21.56 -14.84 -18.48
CA TYR A 314 -21.37 -13.44 -18.84
C TYR A 314 -20.43 -13.27 -20.03
N ALA A 315 -19.27 -13.94 -20.03
CA ALA A 315 -18.30 -13.85 -21.12
C ALA A 315 -18.89 -14.35 -22.45
N MET A 316 -19.63 -15.45 -22.43
CA MET A 316 -20.31 -15.98 -23.61
C MET A 316 -21.43 -15.06 -24.10
N ASN A 317 -22.23 -14.53 -23.19
CA ASN A 317 -23.28 -13.56 -23.52
C ASN A 317 -22.70 -12.27 -24.11
N TRP A 318 -21.56 -11.80 -23.59
CA TRP A 318 -20.87 -10.64 -24.14
C TRP A 318 -20.39 -10.88 -25.59
N ALA A 319 -19.98 -12.11 -25.91
CA ALA A 319 -19.63 -12.52 -27.27
C ALA A 319 -20.85 -12.82 -28.18
N GLY A 320 -22.09 -12.63 -27.70
CA GLY A 320 -23.31 -12.76 -28.49
C GLY A 320 -24.05 -14.12 -28.40
N PHE A 321 -23.73 -14.97 -27.42
CA PHE A 321 -24.42 -16.24 -27.21
C PHE A 321 -25.62 -16.11 -26.26
N ASP A 322 -26.64 -16.95 -26.45
CA ASP A 322 -27.67 -17.20 -25.43
C ASP A 322 -27.14 -18.26 -24.45
N ALA A 323 -26.66 -17.80 -23.29
CA ALA A 323 -26.11 -18.68 -22.25
C ALA A 323 -27.23 -19.32 -21.40
N TYR A 324 -27.24 -20.66 -21.35
CA TYR A 324 -28.18 -21.45 -20.54
C TYR A 324 -27.45 -22.13 -19.39
N ASP A 325 -27.94 -21.94 -18.16
CA ASP A 325 -27.49 -22.72 -17.01
C ASP A 325 -27.95 -24.17 -17.17
N VAL A 326 -27.01 -25.10 -17.22
CA VAL A 326 -27.30 -26.54 -17.34
C VAL A 326 -26.58 -27.26 -16.20
N HIS A 327 -27.33 -27.56 -15.14
CA HIS A 327 -26.81 -28.37 -14.05
C HIS A 327 -26.81 -29.86 -14.44
N MET A 328 -25.88 -30.64 -13.92
CA MET A 328 -25.84 -32.10 -14.17
C MET A 328 -27.14 -32.81 -13.78
N SER A 329 -27.84 -32.31 -12.74
CA SER A 329 -29.19 -32.81 -12.38
C SER A 329 -30.25 -32.55 -13.44
N ASP A 330 -30.12 -31.48 -14.23
CA ASP A 330 -31.07 -31.15 -15.29
C ASP A 330 -30.93 -32.12 -16.46
N LEU A 331 -29.70 -32.54 -16.76
CA LEU A 331 -29.42 -33.59 -17.74
C LEU A 331 -29.94 -34.96 -17.25
N LEU A 332 -29.64 -35.33 -16.01
CA LEU A 332 -30.08 -36.61 -15.42
C LEU A 332 -31.61 -36.73 -15.33
N SER A 333 -32.30 -35.62 -15.03
CA SER A 333 -33.77 -35.58 -14.97
C SER A 333 -34.44 -35.37 -16.32
N GLY A 334 -33.66 -35.15 -17.39
CA GLY A 334 -34.16 -34.84 -18.73
C GLY A 334 -34.82 -33.46 -18.88
N LYS A 335 -34.63 -32.55 -17.91
CA LYS A 335 -35.05 -31.14 -17.99
C LYS A 335 -34.26 -30.37 -19.05
N SER A 336 -33.00 -30.70 -19.22
CA SER A 336 -32.11 -30.17 -20.25
C SER A 336 -31.62 -31.29 -21.15
N LYS A 337 -31.44 -31.00 -22.44
CA LYS A 337 -30.99 -31.93 -23.47
C LYS A 337 -29.93 -31.24 -24.34
N LEU A 338 -28.93 -32.00 -24.77
CA LEU A 338 -27.80 -31.50 -25.56
C LEU A 338 -27.92 -31.86 -27.05
N ASP A 339 -28.89 -32.70 -27.42
CA ASP A 339 -29.19 -33.17 -28.77
C ASP A 339 -30.20 -32.31 -29.52
#